data_AF-A0A1I0ND47-F1
#
_entry.id   AF-A0A1I0ND47-F1
#
_cell.length_a   1.000
_cell.length_b   1.000
_cell.length_c   1.000
_cell.angle_alpha   90.00
_cell.angle_beta   90.00
_cell.angle_gamma   90.00
#
_symmetry.space_group_name_H-M   'P 1'
#
loop_
_entity.id
_entity.type
_entity.pdbx_description
1 polymer ?
#
loop_
_entity_poly.entity_id
_entity_poly.type
_entity_poly.pdbx_seq_one_letter_code
_entity_poly.pdbx_strand_id
1 'polypeptide(L)'
;MKKVAYVFAIFICICALTGLGTSCNKNVFDIDIYDTLAKIKSPVDTVDPNHTWILSEKKTLKVNVNAGVGAKMLQILTDDPVVTTEATVLAQKSVRDGDQFSINISYPQRLNTLYAALIDANGRYTISSFRPAFSNRVDFSNSIYQSQSLSYTPLPHYYAFCYEQEFPEFGDYDYNDVVMHIALDHSVEKIIKFHVRLAAVGADEPLAGAIRLPSIKMEDIDSVYTENDKSFNVNMHGEEIAKQNMSVHTYRDLLLESKKGEPVLNLFADAHWAMGDIRTNEYGVYSRKQYNVAYGTTTTTTELMPREITFAIKVKDDLVLNYLTLDDIDPFIIRMYANNRREIHTFPYRTVDALYENKYVDIQNLPWALVIPTGDFCHPLHGQNIGFRMKTDYNDYAEILFGAYSYEGHSFGEWSVNRTKATDWYLKEYGTRGQIFMW
;
A
#
# COMPACT_ATOMS: atom_id res chain seq x y z
N MET A 1 22.14 11.11 38.74
CA MET A 1 21.26 12.27 38.48
C MET A 1 20.83 12.38 37.01
N LYS A 2 21.70 12.19 35.99
CA LYS A 2 21.31 12.24 34.57
C LYS A 2 20.27 11.18 34.14
N LYS A 3 20.32 9.95 34.67
CA LYS A 3 19.32 8.89 34.37
C LYS A 3 17.91 9.18 34.94
N VAL A 4 17.82 9.87 36.07
CA VAL A 4 16.51 10.22 36.68
C VAL A 4 15.89 11.43 35.97
N ALA A 5 16.70 12.40 35.54
CA ALA A 5 16.25 13.50 34.68
C ALA A 5 15.75 13.00 33.31
N TYR A 6 16.39 11.98 32.73
CA TYR A 6 15.96 11.33 31.49
C TYR A 6 14.58 10.65 31.63
N VAL A 7 14.37 9.90 32.72
CA VAL A 7 13.08 9.24 32.98
C VAL A 7 11.96 10.26 33.26
N PHE A 8 12.28 11.36 33.96
CA PHE A 8 11.32 12.44 34.22
C PHE A 8 10.96 13.25 32.96
N ALA A 9 11.92 13.48 32.06
CA ALA A 9 11.68 14.11 30.77
C ALA A 9 10.77 13.25 29.86
N ILE A 10 11.00 11.93 29.83
CA ILE A 10 10.14 10.97 29.11
C ILE A 10 8.71 10.98 29.66
N PHE A 11 8.54 11.03 30.99
CA PHE A 11 7.22 11.00 31.63
C PHE A 11 6.41 12.29 31.44
N ILE A 12 7.06 13.47 31.42
CA ILE A 12 6.39 14.76 31.11
C ILE A 12 6.03 14.87 29.63
N CYS A 13 6.86 14.32 28.73
CA CYS A 13 6.64 14.39 27.28
C CYS A 13 5.46 13.53 26.78
N ILE A 14 5.19 12.38 27.40
CA ILE A 14 4.02 11.55 27.05
C ILE A 14 2.71 12.27 27.41
N CYS A 15 2.66 13.02 28.52
CA CYS A 15 1.49 13.81 28.90
C CYS A 15 1.17 14.97 27.94
N ALA A 16 2.18 15.53 27.26
CA ALA A 16 1.98 16.59 26.26
C ALA A 16 1.42 16.05 24.93
N LEU A 17 1.82 14.84 24.53
CA LEU A 17 1.30 14.15 23.34
C LEU A 17 -0.11 13.57 23.54
N THR A 18 -0.43 13.10 24.76
CA THR A 18 -1.65 12.30 25.04
C THR A 18 -2.86 13.10 25.53
N GLY A 19 -2.77 14.41 25.73
CA GLY A 19 -3.94 15.22 26.08
C GLY A 19 -4.69 14.78 27.36
N LEU A 20 -3.98 14.16 28.32
CA LEU A 20 -4.54 13.87 29.65
C LEU A 20 -4.49 15.14 30.51
N GLY A 21 -5.32 16.11 30.14
CA GLY A 21 -5.56 17.35 30.87
C GLY A 21 -7.05 17.68 30.82
N THR A 22 -7.68 17.67 31.99
CA THR A 22 -9.05 18.11 32.19
C THR A 22 -9.29 19.51 31.61
N SER A 23 -10.42 19.67 30.91
CA SER A 23 -11.19 20.91 30.70
C SER A 23 -10.41 22.24 30.48
N CYS A 24 -10.56 22.82 29.29
CA CYS A 24 -10.13 24.17 28.89
C CYS A 24 -8.62 24.40 28.75
N ASN A 25 -8.00 23.81 27.72
CA ASN A 25 -7.14 24.55 26.78
C ASN A 25 -6.89 23.75 25.50
N LYS A 26 -6.98 24.44 24.35
CA LYS A 26 -6.70 23.89 23.02
C LYS A 26 -5.18 23.82 22.82
N ASN A 27 -4.71 22.72 22.22
CA ASN A 27 -3.35 22.47 21.70
C ASN A 27 -2.22 22.36 22.73
N VAL A 28 -1.83 21.12 23.08
CA VAL A 28 -0.60 20.80 23.83
C VAL A 28 0.43 20.07 22.94
N PHE A 29 0.16 19.94 21.65
CA PHE A 29 1.14 19.38 20.71
C PHE A 29 2.24 20.40 20.44
N ASP A 30 3.47 20.08 20.85
CA ASP A 30 4.67 20.90 20.67
C ASP A 30 5.62 20.22 19.68
N ILE A 31 5.83 20.91 18.55
CA ILE A 31 6.64 20.44 17.44
C ILE A 31 8.12 20.30 17.79
N ASP A 32 8.68 21.19 18.61
CA ASP A 32 10.10 21.20 18.94
C ASP A 32 10.43 20.05 19.89
N ILE A 33 9.50 19.76 20.81
CA ILE A 33 9.59 18.57 21.69
C ILE A 33 9.51 17.29 20.85
N TYR A 34 8.59 17.26 19.87
CA TYR A 34 8.42 16.11 18.99
C TYR A 34 9.67 15.82 18.15
N ASP A 35 10.27 16.83 17.53
CA ASP A 35 11.52 16.71 16.76
C ASP A 35 12.69 16.21 17.62
N THR A 36 12.74 16.65 18.88
CA THR A 36 13.75 16.19 19.84
C THR A 36 13.56 14.70 20.16
N LEU A 37 12.31 14.26 20.35
CA LEU A 37 12.00 12.84 20.57
C LEU A 37 12.31 11.99 19.34
N ALA A 38 12.04 12.50 18.14
CA ALA A 38 12.38 11.83 16.89
C ALA A 38 13.87 11.52 16.80
N LYS A 39 14.72 12.51 17.12
CA LYS A 39 16.18 12.31 17.14
C LYS A 39 16.65 11.30 18.19
N ILE A 40 15.91 11.14 19.29
CA ILE A 40 16.29 10.23 20.39
C ILE A 40 15.78 8.81 20.15
N LYS A 41 14.58 8.67 19.57
CA LYS A 41 13.89 7.38 19.40
C LYS A 41 14.00 6.78 18.01
N SER A 42 14.46 7.55 17.02
CA SER A 42 14.67 7.04 15.67
C SER A 42 15.59 5.81 15.72
N PRO A 43 15.20 4.69 15.08
CA PRO A 43 16.06 3.52 14.97
C PRO A 43 17.14 3.69 13.88
N VAL A 44 17.15 4.83 13.18
CA VAL A 44 18.14 5.19 12.16
C VAL A 44 18.81 6.51 12.52
N ASP A 45 20.10 6.63 12.21
CA ASP A 45 20.87 7.86 12.48
C ASP A 45 20.52 8.99 11.53
N THR A 46 20.26 8.64 10.27
CA THR A 46 20.03 9.58 9.17
C THR A 46 19.10 8.99 8.15
N VAL A 47 18.28 9.83 7.54
CA VAL A 47 17.47 9.53 6.35
C VAL A 47 17.81 10.59 5.31
N ASP A 48 17.73 10.24 4.01
CA ASP A 48 17.85 11.22 2.94
C ASP A 48 16.75 12.31 3.12
N PRO A 49 17.14 13.59 3.24
CA PRO A 49 16.17 14.64 3.51
C PRO A 49 15.13 14.83 2.39
N ASN A 50 15.43 14.38 1.17
CA ASN A 50 14.53 14.46 0.03
C ASN A 50 13.99 13.08 -0.37
N HIS A 51 13.99 12.13 0.55
CA HIS A 51 13.47 10.80 0.29
C HIS A 51 11.97 10.86 -0.02
N THR A 52 11.55 10.21 -1.11
CA THR A 52 10.15 10.17 -1.53
C THR A 52 9.46 8.88 -1.10
N TRP A 53 10.20 7.87 -0.64
CA TRP A 53 9.67 6.56 -0.24
C TRP A 53 8.89 5.85 -1.36
N ILE A 54 9.15 6.23 -2.61
CA ILE A 54 8.51 5.69 -3.81
C ILE A 54 9.54 4.83 -4.55
N LEU A 55 9.17 3.56 -4.77
CA LEU A 55 9.96 2.56 -5.50
C LEU A 55 9.42 2.28 -6.91
N SER A 56 8.34 2.97 -7.28
CA SER A 56 7.68 2.93 -8.59
C SER A 56 8.05 4.15 -9.44
N GLU A 57 7.82 4.01 -10.74
CA GLU A 57 7.90 5.07 -11.72
C GLU A 57 6.57 5.18 -12.47
N LYS A 58 6.16 6.42 -12.72
CA LYS A 58 5.00 6.72 -13.55
C LYS A 58 5.40 7.09 -14.96
N LYS A 59 4.67 6.58 -15.95
CA LYS A 59 4.86 6.95 -17.35
C LYS A 59 3.53 7.06 -18.07
N THR A 60 3.35 8.14 -18.83
CA THR A 60 2.28 8.21 -19.84
C THR A 60 2.77 7.58 -21.14
N LEU A 61 2.17 6.47 -21.53
CA LEU A 61 2.41 5.80 -22.80
C LEU A 61 1.49 6.33 -23.88
N LYS A 62 2.02 6.46 -25.10
CA LYS A 62 1.28 6.72 -26.33
C LYS A 62 1.17 5.40 -27.08
N VAL A 63 -0.04 4.87 -27.19
CA VAL A 63 -0.30 3.56 -27.79
C VAL A 63 -0.92 3.75 -29.16
N ASN A 64 -0.42 2.99 -30.13
CA ASN A 64 -1.03 2.86 -31.45
C ASN A 64 -1.39 1.39 -31.68
N VAL A 65 -2.68 1.10 -31.80
CA VAL A 65 -3.19 -0.24 -32.07
C VAL A 65 -3.19 -0.45 -33.59
N ASN A 66 -2.42 -1.42 -34.07
CA ASN A 66 -2.36 -1.72 -35.50
C ASN A 66 -3.73 -2.12 -36.05
N ALA A 67 -4.01 -1.77 -37.30
CA ALA A 67 -5.21 -2.25 -37.98
C ALA A 67 -5.01 -3.71 -38.45
N GLY A 68 -6.06 -4.53 -38.39
CA GLY A 68 -6.09 -5.87 -38.96
C GLY A 68 -5.65 -7.01 -38.03
N VAL A 69 -5.27 -6.70 -36.78
CA VAL A 69 -4.92 -7.71 -35.75
C VAL A 69 -6.14 -8.20 -34.96
N GLY A 70 -7.30 -7.55 -35.12
CA GLY A 70 -8.54 -7.94 -34.43
C GLY A 70 -8.47 -7.73 -32.91
N ALA A 71 -7.68 -6.77 -32.46
CA ALA A 71 -7.44 -6.49 -31.05
C ALA A 71 -8.74 -6.10 -30.33
N LYS A 72 -8.91 -6.67 -29.14
CA LYS A 72 -10.01 -6.38 -28.21
C LYS A 72 -9.51 -5.79 -26.90
N MET A 73 -8.26 -6.09 -26.53
CA MET A 73 -7.66 -5.63 -25.29
C MET A 73 -6.19 -5.30 -25.49
N LEU A 74 -5.75 -4.22 -24.84
CA LEU A 74 -4.35 -3.93 -24.57
C LEU A 74 -4.01 -4.39 -23.15
N GLN A 75 -2.85 -5.00 -22.98
CA GLN A 75 -2.19 -5.16 -21.68
C GLN A 75 -0.77 -4.60 -21.73
N ILE A 76 -0.36 -3.95 -20.65
CA ILE A 76 1.04 -3.61 -20.36
C ILE A 76 1.51 -4.54 -19.23
N LEU A 77 2.62 -5.23 -19.43
CA LEU A 77 3.08 -6.31 -18.57
C LEU A 77 4.51 -6.06 -18.03
N THR A 78 4.78 -6.65 -16.87
CA THR A 78 6.08 -6.58 -16.18
C THR A 78 7.18 -7.39 -16.86
N ASP A 79 6.83 -8.48 -17.54
CA ASP A 79 7.76 -9.43 -18.16
C ASP A 79 7.15 -10.02 -19.43
N ASP A 80 7.93 -10.82 -20.17
CA ASP A 80 7.50 -11.50 -21.38
C ASP A 80 6.57 -12.68 -21.02
N PRO A 81 5.26 -12.58 -21.30
CA PRO A 81 4.32 -13.61 -20.89
C PRO A 81 4.46 -14.92 -21.67
N VAL A 82 5.27 -14.96 -22.74
CA VAL A 82 5.59 -16.19 -23.48
C VAL A 82 6.75 -16.94 -22.84
N VAL A 83 7.68 -16.22 -22.19
CA VAL A 83 8.90 -16.78 -21.60
C VAL A 83 8.69 -17.21 -20.14
N THR A 84 7.86 -16.47 -19.39
CA THR A 84 7.61 -16.73 -17.97
C THR A 84 6.12 -16.72 -17.67
N THR A 85 5.70 -17.44 -16.62
CA THR A 85 4.35 -17.38 -16.03
C THR A 85 4.19 -16.27 -15.01
N GLU A 86 5.29 -15.63 -14.62
CA GLU A 86 5.31 -14.57 -13.59
C GLU A 86 5.00 -13.17 -14.16
N ALA A 87 4.68 -13.07 -15.46
CA ALA A 87 4.28 -11.81 -16.06
C ALA A 87 2.93 -11.35 -15.47
N THR A 88 2.89 -10.11 -15.02
CA THR A 88 1.70 -9.49 -14.41
C THR A 88 1.31 -8.22 -15.14
N VAL A 89 0.03 -7.87 -15.07
CA VAL A 89 -0.58 -6.76 -15.81
C VAL A 89 -0.50 -5.47 -15.01
N LEU A 90 0.29 -4.50 -15.50
CA LEU A 90 0.44 -3.16 -14.92
C LEU A 90 -0.72 -2.23 -15.27
N ALA A 91 -1.26 -2.38 -16.48
CA ALA A 91 -2.42 -1.64 -16.97
C ALA A 91 -3.07 -2.45 -18.09
N GLN A 92 -4.39 -2.35 -18.21
CA GLN A 92 -5.12 -2.96 -19.31
C GLN A 92 -6.34 -2.14 -19.69
N LYS A 93 -6.77 -2.28 -20.94
CA LYS A 93 -7.92 -1.54 -21.47
C LYS A 93 -8.55 -2.26 -22.65
N SER A 94 -9.87 -2.19 -22.77
CA SER A 94 -10.58 -2.56 -24.00
C SER A 94 -10.21 -1.63 -25.17
N VAL A 95 -9.84 -2.19 -26.32
CA VAL A 95 -9.39 -1.45 -27.51
C VAL A 95 -10.02 -1.99 -28.79
N ARG A 96 -9.88 -1.22 -29.87
CA ARG A 96 -10.25 -1.59 -31.24
C ARG A 96 -9.06 -1.35 -32.17
N ASP A 97 -9.05 -2.08 -33.28
CA ASP A 97 -8.07 -1.90 -34.35
C ASP A 97 -8.03 -0.44 -34.82
N GLY A 98 -6.83 0.13 -34.89
CA GLY A 98 -6.61 1.52 -35.28
C GLY A 98 -6.74 2.56 -34.16
N ASP A 99 -7.08 2.15 -32.93
CA ASP A 99 -7.16 3.08 -31.80
C ASP A 99 -5.81 3.74 -31.51
N GLN A 100 -5.86 5.03 -31.19
CA GLN A 100 -4.73 5.82 -30.72
C GLN A 100 -5.12 6.55 -29.44
N PHE A 101 -4.35 6.34 -28.38
CA PHE A 101 -4.65 6.93 -27.07
C PHE A 101 -3.41 7.06 -26.21
N SER A 102 -3.59 7.73 -25.07
CA SER A 102 -2.60 7.74 -24.00
C SER A 102 -3.14 7.03 -22.76
N ILE A 103 -2.26 6.32 -22.07
CA ILE A 103 -2.56 5.61 -20.82
C ILE A 103 -1.38 5.81 -19.85
N ASN A 104 -1.67 6.02 -18.57
CA ASN A 104 -0.65 6.04 -17.53
C ASN A 104 -0.38 4.62 -17.04
N ILE A 105 0.88 4.35 -16.76
CA ILE A 105 1.33 3.17 -16.05
C ILE A 105 2.12 3.58 -14.82
N SER A 106 2.06 2.73 -13.80
CA SER A 106 2.95 2.73 -12.64
C SER A 106 3.69 1.41 -12.64
N TYR A 107 5.02 1.42 -12.60
CA TYR A 107 5.83 0.20 -12.68
C TYR A 107 7.01 0.25 -11.71
N PRO A 108 7.53 -0.90 -11.24
CA PRO A 108 8.71 -0.93 -10.37
C PRO A 108 9.94 -0.28 -11.05
N GLN A 109 10.64 0.63 -10.37
CA GLN A 109 11.81 1.36 -10.88
C GLN A 109 12.92 0.44 -11.43
N ARG A 110 13.05 -0.76 -10.87
CA ARG A 110 14.05 -1.74 -11.31
C ARG A 110 13.81 -2.30 -12.72
N LEU A 111 12.60 -2.17 -13.27
CA LEU A 111 12.25 -2.73 -14.58
C LEU A 111 12.72 -1.80 -15.71
N ASN A 112 13.75 -2.26 -16.43
CA ASN A 112 14.33 -1.53 -17.56
C ASN A 112 13.63 -1.80 -18.90
N THR A 113 12.82 -2.86 -18.95
CA THR A 113 12.06 -3.30 -20.12
C THR A 113 10.67 -3.67 -19.64
N LEU A 114 9.65 -3.27 -20.39
CA LEU A 114 8.27 -3.67 -20.20
C LEU A 114 7.74 -4.28 -21.51
N TYR A 115 6.62 -4.97 -21.41
CA TYR A 115 5.98 -5.63 -22.52
C TYR A 115 4.59 -5.05 -22.73
N ALA A 116 4.15 -5.00 -23.98
CA ALA A 116 2.80 -4.65 -24.33
C ALA A 116 2.22 -5.77 -25.20
N ALA A 117 0.96 -6.09 -24.98
CA ALA A 117 0.26 -7.12 -25.72
C ALA A 117 -1.09 -6.62 -26.24
N LEU A 118 -1.38 -6.90 -27.51
CA LEU A 118 -2.73 -6.85 -28.06
C LEU A 118 -3.32 -8.26 -28.02
N ILE A 119 -4.54 -8.39 -27.51
CA ILE A 119 -5.24 -9.66 -27.36
C ILE A 119 -6.45 -9.66 -28.29
N ASP A 120 -6.53 -10.66 -29.16
CA ASP A 120 -7.66 -10.84 -30.09
C ASP A 120 -8.86 -11.53 -29.42
N ALA A 121 -9.98 -11.65 -30.15
CA ALA A 121 -11.19 -12.30 -29.64
C ALA A 121 -11.03 -13.79 -29.31
N ASN A 122 -9.96 -14.44 -29.78
CA ASN A 122 -9.64 -15.84 -29.47
C ASN A 122 -8.63 -15.96 -28.32
N GLY A 123 -8.27 -14.85 -27.66
CA GLY A 123 -7.27 -14.82 -26.58
C GLY A 123 -5.83 -14.96 -27.07
N ARG A 124 -5.54 -14.68 -28.34
CA ARG A 124 -4.18 -14.75 -28.90
C ARG A 124 -3.48 -13.40 -28.78
N TYR A 125 -2.21 -13.44 -28.41
CA TYR A 125 -1.38 -12.31 -28.05
C TYR A 125 -0.47 -11.89 -29.21
N THR A 126 -0.44 -10.59 -29.48
CA THR A 126 0.57 -9.94 -30.32
C THR A 126 1.40 -9.03 -29.42
N ILE A 127 2.69 -9.31 -29.27
CA ILE A 127 3.51 -8.78 -28.18
C ILE A 127 4.64 -7.93 -28.74
N SER A 128 4.87 -6.79 -28.10
CA SER A 128 6.00 -5.88 -28.35
C SER A 128 6.68 -5.58 -27.01
N SER A 129 7.98 -5.29 -27.04
CA SER A 129 8.72 -4.84 -25.86
C SER A 129 9.22 -3.42 -26.05
N PHE A 130 9.36 -2.69 -24.94
CA PHE A 130 9.86 -1.31 -24.96
C PHE A 130 10.61 -0.99 -23.67
N ARG A 131 11.46 0.03 -23.72
CA ARG A 131 12.25 0.50 -22.57
C ARG A 131 11.70 1.86 -22.12
N PRO A 132 10.99 1.94 -20.97
CA PRO A 132 10.24 3.13 -20.59
C PRO A 132 11.13 4.36 -20.31
N ALA A 133 12.40 4.14 -19.96
CA ALA A 133 13.39 5.21 -19.82
C ALA A 133 13.69 5.94 -21.15
N PHE A 134 13.63 5.24 -22.29
CA PHE A 134 14.02 5.78 -23.60
C PHE A 134 12.86 6.09 -24.53
N SER A 135 11.70 5.45 -24.31
CA SER A 135 10.52 5.61 -25.15
C SER A 135 9.25 5.64 -24.30
N ASN A 136 8.31 6.47 -24.70
CA ASN A 136 6.94 6.42 -24.23
C ASN A 136 5.96 5.96 -25.31
N ARG A 137 6.46 5.41 -26.42
CA ARG A 137 5.64 4.89 -27.51
C ARG A 137 5.59 3.37 -27.44
N VAL A 138 4.37 2.85 -27.55
CA VAL A 138 4.10 1.43 -27.74
C VAL A 138 3.57 1.24 -29.15
N ASP A 139 4.33 0.49 -29.95
CA ASP A 139 4.03 0.16 -31.34
C ASP A 139 4.17 -1.35 -31.54
N PHE A 140 3.26 -1.91 -32.33
CA PHE A 140 3.18 -3.33 -32.63
C PHE A 140 3.64 -3.65 -34.06
N SER A 141 4.12 -2.66 -34.82
CA SER A 141 4.60 -2.85 -36.20
C SER A 141 5.72 -3.89 -36.32
N ASN A 142 6.56 -4.01 -35.29
CA ASN A 142 7.67 -4.97 -35.19
C ASN A 142 7.51 -5.86 -33.95
N SER A 143 6.32 -6.43 -33.78
CA SER A 143 6.02 -7.33 -32.67
C SER A 143 6.97 -8.53 -32.61
N ILE A 144 7.43 -8.88 -31.41
CA ILE A 144 8.30 -10.04 -31.16
C ILE A 144 7.54 -11.36 -31.31
N TYR A 145 6.25 -11.37 -30.98
CA TYR A 145 5.33 -12.50 -31.19
C TYR A 145 4.05 -12.01 -31.86
N GLN A 146 3.49 -12.81 -32.76
CA GLN A 146 2.22 -12.51 -33.42
C GLN A 146 1.26 -13.67 -33.23
N SER A 147 0.04 -13.37 -32.77
CA SER A 147 -1.03 -14.36 -32.62
C SER A 147 -0.64 -15.59 -31.76
N GLN A 148 0.09 -15.37 -30.67
CA GLN A 148 0.55 -16.42 -29.75
C GLN A 148 -0.52 -16.79 -28.73
N SER A 149 -0.80 -18.08 -28.53
CA SER A 149 -1.61 -18.54 -27.40
C SER A 149 -0.74 -18.71 -26.15
N LEU A 150 -1.27 -18.31 -25.00
CA LEU A 150 -0.66 -18.57 -23.69
C LEU A 150 -1.36 -19.76 -23.02
N SER A 151 -0.62 -20.50 -22.19
CA SER A 151 -1.18 -21.58 -21.34
C SER A 151 -1.85 -21.06 -20.07
N TYR A 152 -1.73 -19.77 -19.79
CA TYR A 152 -2.23 -19.10 -18.59
C TYR A 152 -2.72 -17.68 -18.95
N THR A 153 -3.41 -17.04 -18.01
CA THR A 153 -3.80 -15.62 -18.13
C THR A 153 -2.97 -14.81 -17.14
N PRO A 154 -2.19 -13.81 -17.59
CA PRO A 154 -1.48 -12.90 -16.71
C PRO A 154 -2.43 -12.24 -15.70
N LEU A 155 -2.04 -12.26 -14.42
CA LEU A 155 -2.82 -11.68 -13.34
C LEU A 155 -2.52 -10.18 -13.19
N PRO A 156 -3.44 -9.39 -12.59
CA PRO A 156 -3.16 -8.01 -12.22
C PRO A 156 -1.90 -7.89 -11.35
N HIS A 157 -1.09 -6.86 -11.62
CA HIS A 157 0.08 -6.56 -10.81
C HIS A 157 -0.34 -5.83 -9.53
N TYR A 158 0.02 -6.40 -8.39
CA TYR A 158 -0.29 -5.87 -7.07
C TYR A 158 0.85 -5.00 -6.54
N TYR A 159 0.51 -3.91 -5.85
CA TYR A 159 1.43 -3.21 -4.94
C TYR A 159 1.05 -3.56 -3.50
N ALA A 160 2.05 -3.72 -2.63
CA ALA A 160 1.84 -3.84 -1.20
C ALA A 160 1.91 -2.45 -0.53
N PHE A 161 0.85 -2.10 0.19
CA PHE A 161 0.73 -0.91 1.01
C PHE A 161 0.85 -1.37 2.47
N CYS A 162 1.94 -0.98 3.12
CA CYS A 162 2.34 -1.46 4.44
C CYS A 162 2.30 -0.30 5.43
N TYR A 163 1.68 -0.48 6.58
CA TYR A 163 1.42 0.59 7.54
C TYR A 163 1.93 0.25 8.94
N GLU A 164 2.34 1.30 9.64
CA GLU A 164 2.48 1.41 11.09
C GLU A 164 1.26 2.15 11.64
N GLN A 165 0.73 1.74 12.78
CA GLN A 165 -0.44 2.37 13.41
C GLN A 165 -0.05 3.51 14.36
N GLU A 166 1.19 3.55 14.84
CA GLU A 166 1.54 4.31 16.04
C GLU A 166 1.47 5.82 15.84
N PHE A 167 1.35 6.33 14.61
CA PHE A 167 1.29 7.76 14.33
C PHE A 167 0.34 8.52 15.29
N PRO A 168 0.80 9.60 15.95
CA PRO A 168 2.09 10.29 15.79
C PRO A 168 3.25 9.70 16.61
N GLU A 169 3.05 8.63 17.36
CA GLU A 169 4.09 7.96 18.14
C GLU A 169 5.04 7.17 17.21
N PHE A 170 6.28 6.93 17.68
CA PHE A 170 7.25 6.12 16.94
C PHE A 170 6.82 4.67 16.99
N GLY A 171 6.67 4.07 15.81
CA GLY A 171 6.35 2.65 15.65
C GLY A 171 7.54 1.74 15.94
N ASP A 172 7.30 0.45 15.88
CA ASP A 172 8.37 -0.56 15.89
C ASP A 172 8.93 -0.81 14.48
N TYR A 173 8.30 -0.24 13.44
CA TYR A 173 8.79 -0.20 12.07
C TYR A 173 8.97 -1.59 11.46
N ASP A 174 8.11 -2.53 11.80
CA ASP A 174 7.95 -3.81 11.11
C ASP A 174 6.97 -3.70 9.90
N TYR A 175 6.23 -2.60 9.80
CA TYR A 175 5.24 -2.19 8.80
C TYR A 175 4.17 -3.24 8.54
N ASN A 176 3.83 -4.05 9.53
CA ASN A 176 2.87 -5.13 9.38
C ASN A 176 1.53 -4.90 10.10
N ASP A 177 1.32 -3.74 10.73
CA ASP A 177 0.08 -3.43 11.45
C ASP A 177 -1.15 -3.56 10.55
N VAL A 178 -1.02 -3.09 9.31
CA VAL A 178 -1.90 -3.43 8.19
C VAL A 178 -1.06 -3.57 6.94
N VAL A 179 -1.22 -4.69 6.22
CA VAL A 179 -0.65 -4.88 4.88
C VAL A 179 -1.79 -5.13 3.90
N MET A 180 -1.95 -4.23 2.93
CA MET A 180 -2.93 -4.33 1.86
C MET A 180 -2.22 -4.52 0.52
N HIS A 181 -2.52 -5.60 -0.20
CA HIS A 181 -2.11 -5.72 -1.60
C HIS A 181 -3.23 -5.20 -2.48
N ILE A 182 -2.93 -4.23 -3.35
CA ILE A 182 -3.92 -3.60 -4.23
C ILE A 182 -3.47 -3.71 -5.68
N ALA A 183 -4.38 -4.15 -6.56
CA ALA A 183 -4.21 -4.11 -8.00
C ALA A 183 -5.40 -3.41 -8.68
N LEU A 184 -5.16 -2.85 -9.85
CA LEU A 184 -6.16 -2.20 -10.69
C LEU A 184 -6.46 -3.04 -11.94
N ASP A 185 -7.73 -3.16 -12.28
CA ASP A 185 -8.21 -3.83 -13.49
C ASP A 185 -9.21 -2.94 -14.24
N HIS A 186 -8.79 -2.45 -15.43
CA HIS A 186 -9.63 -1.68 -16.37
C HIS A 186 -9.93 -2.49 -17.65
N SER A 187 -10.19 -3.79 -17.52
CA SER A 187 -10.56 -4.66 -18.64
C SER A 187 -11.93 -4.33 -19.23
N VAL A 188 -12.83 -3.75 -18.42
CA VAL A 188 -14.21 -3.44 -18.79
C VAL A 188 -14.37 -1.94 -19.02
N GLU A 189 -15.01 -1.56 -20.12
CA GLU A 189 -15.28 -0.16 -20.46
C GLU A 189 -16.03 0.56 -19.33
N LYS A 190 -15.55 1.76 -18.95
CA LYS A 190 -16.07 2.62 -17.87
C LYS A 190 -16.02 2.02 -16.46
N ILE A 191 -15.39 0.88 -16.26
CA ILE A 191 -15.30 0.23 -14.95
C ILE A 191 -13.84 -0.02 -14.61
N ILE A 192 -13.41 0.54 -13.48
CA ILE A 192 -12.14 0.19 -12.84
C ILE A 192 -12.45 -0.69 -11.64
N LYS A 193 -11.78 -1.83 -11.56
CA LYS A 193 -11.83 -2.73 -10.41
C LYS A 193 -10.58 -2.54 -9.57
N PHE A 194 -10.78 -2.45 -8.26
CA PHE A 194 -9.75 -2.46 -7.24
C PHE A 194 -9.79 -3.83 -6.58
N HIS A 195 -8.80 -4.66 -6.88
CA HIS A 195 -8.59 -5.91 -6.14
C HIS A 195 -7.86 -5.55 -4.85
N VAL A 196 -8.57 -5.59 -3.73
CA VAL A 196 -8.00 -5.25 -2.41
C VAL A 196 -7.88 -6.54 -1.62
N ARG A 197 -6.64 -6.93 -1.30
CA ARG A 197 -6.31 -8.09 -0.48
C ARG A 197 -5.73 -7.63 0.85
N LEU A 198 -6.42 -7.93 1.94
CA LEU A 198 -5.89 -7.71 3.29
C LEU A 198 -4.97 -8.88 3.64
N ALA A 199 -3.66 -8.64 3.56
CA ALA A 199 -2.61 -9.66 3.65
C ALA A 199 -2.17 -9.91 5.08
N ALA A 200 -2.06 -8.88 5.92
CA ALA A 200 -1.70 -8.97 7.32
C ALA A 200 -2.37 -7.88 8.16
N VAL A 201 -2.57 -8.19 9.44
CA VAL A 201 -3.00 -7.24 10.48
C VAL A 201 -2.19 -7.53 11.75
N GLY A 202 -1.12 -6.77 11.97
CA GLY A 202 -0.21 -6.87 13.11
C GLY A 202 -0.61 -6.02 14.32
N ALA A 203 -1.56 -5.11 14.14
CA ALA A 203 -2.00 -4.19 15.17
C ALA A 203 -2.67 -4.89 16.36
N ASP A 204 -2.57 -4.28 17.54
CA ASP A 204 -3.33 -4.65 18.74
C ASP A 204 -4.69 -3.93 18.83
N GLU A 205 -4.81 -2.78 18.18
CA GLU A 205 -5.99 -1.90 18.23
C GLU A 205 -6.82 -1.99 16.94
N PRO A 206 -8.14 -1.70 17.00
CA PRO A 206 -8.95 -1.53 15.80
C PRO A 206 -8.34 -0.53 14.83
N LEU A 207 -8.28 -0.91 13.54
CA LEU A 207 -7.89 -0.02 12.45
C LEU A 207 -8.95 -0.08 11.35
N ALA A 208 -9.42 1.06 10.88
CA ALA A 208 -10.22 1.14 9.65
C ALA A 208 -9.31 1.39 8.45
N GLY A 209 -9.82 1.13 7.25
CA GLY A 209 -9.08 1.29 6.00
C GLY A 209 -9.96 1.87 4.90
N ALA A 210 -9.37 2.73 4.08
CA ALA A 210 -10.04 3.40 2.97
C ALA A 210 -9.06 3.68 1.82
N ILE A 211 -9.58 4.00 0.63
CA ILE A 211 -8.79 4.44 -0.52
C ILE A 211 -9.36 5.75 -1.03
N ARG A 212 -8.61 6.84 -0.90
CA ARG A 212 -8.92 8.13 -1.52
C ARG A 212 -8.45 8.15 -2.97
N LEU A 213 -9.20 8.84 -3.83
CA LEU A 213 -8.94 8.97 -5.27
C LEU A 213 -8.70 10.44 -5.65
N PRO A 214 -7.51 11.00 -5.37
CA PRO A 214 -7.21 12.43 -5.57
C PRO A 214 -7.37 12.94 -7.00
N SER A 215 -7.15 12.06 -7.99
CA SER A 215 -7.19 12.40 -9.42
C SER A 215 -8.58 12.27 -10.04
N ILE A 216 -9.57 11.76 -9.29
CA ILE A 216 -10.94 11.54 -9.73
C ILE A 216 -11.87 12.48 -8.98
N LYS A 217 -12.85 13.08 -9.66
CA LYS A 217 -13.86 13.89 -8.99
C LYS A 217 -15.05 13.04 -8.57
N MET A 218 -15.70 13.43 -7.46
CA MET A 218 -16.94 12.79 -7.03
C MET A 218 -18.02 12.80 -8.12
N GLU A 219 -18.11 13.90 -8.88
CA GLU A 219 -19.09 14.03 -9.98
C GLU A 219 -18.84 13.08 -11.16
N ASP A 220 -17.64 12.52 -11.32
CA ASP A 220 -17.30 11.61 -12.41
C ASP A 220 -17.77 10.18 -12.15
N ILE A 221 -18.08 9.86 -10.88
CA ILE A 221 -18.56 8.54 -10.46
C ILE A 221 -20.05 8.38 -10.77
N ASP A 222 -20.40 7.27 -11.41
CA ASP A 222 -21.78 6.84 -11.65
C ASP A 222 -22.26 5.95 -10.49
N SER A 223 -21.46 4.94 -10.12
CA SER A 223 -21.78 4.02 -9.02
C SER A 223 -20.56 3.30 -8.48
N VAL A 224 -20.63 2.87 -7.22
CA VAL A 224 -19.64 1.99 -6.58
C VAL A 224 -20.35 0.75 -6.04
N TYR A 225 -19.76 -0.42 -6.27
CA TYR A 225 -20.25 -1.71 -5.77
C TYR A 225 -19.09 -2.68 -5.53
N THR A 226 -19.37 -3.80 -4.89
CA THR A 226 -18.41 -4.89 -4.70
C THR A 226 -18.82 -6.10 -5.50
N GLU A 227 -17.87 -6.87 -6.03
CA GLU A 227 -18.22 -8.11 -6.73
C GLU A 227 -18.83 -9.14 -5.77
N ASN A 228 -19.94 -9.76 -6.20
CA ASN A 228 -20.70 -10.75 -5.44
C ASN A 228 -21.22 -10.24 -4.08
N ASP A 229 -21.45 -8.93 -3.95
CA ASP A 229 -21.94 -8.29 -2.72
C ASP A 229 -21.09 -8.61 -1.47
N LYS A 230 -19.79 -8.88 -1.68
CA LYS A 230 -18.85 -9.15 -0.60
C LYS A 230 -18.42 -7.85 0.08
N SER A 231 -18.31 -7.86 1.40
CA SER A 231 -17.82 -6.73 2.18
C SER A 231 -16.78 -7.17 3.20
N PHE A 232 -15.77 -6.34 3.44
CA PHE A 232 -14.83 -6.56 4.54
C PHE A 232 -15.51 -6.32 5.89
N ASN A 233 -16.63 -5.59 5.93
CA ASN A 233 -17.44 -5.41 7.13
C ASN A 233 -18.29 -6.65 7.46
N VAL A 234 -18.05 -7.78 6.78
CA VAL A 234 -18.54 -9.12 7.11
C VAL A 234 -17.33 -10.03 7.31
N ASN A 235 -17.15 -10.60 8.51
CA ASN A 235 -15.97 -11.43 8.83
C ASN A 235 -15.99 -12.79 8.10
N MET A 236 -14.98 -13.63 8.32
CA MET A 236 -14.88 -14.97 7.70
C MET A 236 -16.02 -15.94 8.07
N HIS A 237 -16.75 -15.67 9.15
CA HIS A 237 -17.90 -16.47 9.60
C HIS A 237 -19.24 -15.94 9.08
N GLY A 238 -19.25 -14.88 8.28
CA GLY A 238 -20.47 -14.27 7.78
C GLY A 238 -21.14 -13.32 8.77
N GLU A 239 -20.41 -12.82 9.77
CA GLU A 239 -20.95 -11.90 10.76
C GLU A 239 -20.69 -10.45 10.39
N GLU A 240 -21.75 -9.64 10.41
CA GLU A 240 -21.66 -8.21 10.17
C GLU A 240 -20.99 -7.46 11.32
N ILE A 241 -20.15 -6.48 10.97
CA ILE A 241 -19.47 -5.60 11.92
C ILE A 241 -20.45 -4.75 12.74
N ALA A 242 -21.69 -4.58 12.29
CA ALA A 242 -22.75 -3.90 13.05
C ALA A 242 -23.04 -4.58 14.41
N LYS A 243 -22.64 -5.85 14.56
CA LYS A 243 -22.71 -6.58 15.83
C LYS A 243 -21.62 -6.15 16.82
N GLN A 244 -20.60 -5.44 16.36
CA GLN A 244 -19.48 -4.94 17.16
C GLN A 244 -19.75 -3.50 17.62
N ASN A 245 -19.55 -3.23 18.92
CA ASN A 245 -19.83 -1.91 19.50
C ASN A 245 -18.66 -0.91 19.40
N MET A 246 -17.52 -1.27 18.80
CA MET A 246 -16.27 -0.48 18.85
C MET A 246 -15.54 -0.32 17.51
N SER A 247 -16.26 -0.19 16.39
CA SER A 247 -15.61 0.09 15.10
C SER A 247 -14.97 1.49 15.07
N VAL A 248 -13.90 1.65 14.30
CA VAL A 248 -13.20 2.94 14.19
C VAL A 248 -13.95 3.90 13.27
N HIS A 249 -14.57 3.38 12.22
CA HIS A 249 -15.15 4.18 11.14
C HIS A 249 -16.58 3.74 10.79
N THR A 250 -17.26 4.49 9.91
CA THR A 250 -18.56 4.09 9.37
C THR A 250 -18.41 2.86 8.47
N TYR A 251 -19.40 1.97 8.48
CA TYR A 251 -19.36 0.69 7.74
C TYR A 251 -20.44 0.58 6.66
N ARG A 252 -21.31 1.59 6.51
CA ARG A 252 -22.53 1.48 5.68
C ARG A 252 -22.34 1.89 4.24
N ASP A 253 -21.66 3.02 4.01
CA ASP A 253 -21.49 3.57 2.67
C ASP A 253 -20.16 3.09 2.09
N LEU A 254 -20.20 2.54 0.87
CA LEU A 254 -19.01 2.14 0.11
C LEU A 254 -18.24 3.34 -0.44
N LEU A 255 -18.95 4.44 -0.72
CA LEU A 255 -18.38 5.66 -1.27
C LEU A 255 -18.65 6.81 -0.30
N LEU A 256 -17.57 7.44 0.13
CA LEU A 256 -17.57 8.62 0.99
C LEU A 256 -16.93 9.79 0.24
N GLU A 257 -17.19 11.00 0.71
CA GLU A 257 -16.57 12.21 0.20
C GLU A 257 -15.51 12.72 1.20
N SER A 258 -14.31 12.99 0.70
CA SER A 258 -13.24 13.60 1.50
C SER A 258 -13.61 15.04 1.87
N LYS A 259 -12.93 15.62 2.87
CA LYS A 259 -13.04 17.03 3.24
C LYS A 259 -12.72 18.00 2.08
N LYS A 260 -12.07 17.51 1.02
CA LYS A 260 -11.73 18.25 -0.20
C LYS A 260 -12.63 17.92 -1.40
N GLY A 261 -13.67 17.11 -1.21
CA GLY A 261 -14.61 16.74 -2.29
C GLY A 261 -14.14 15.58 -3.18
N GLU A 262 -13.11 14.83 -2.76
CA GLU A 262 -12.59 13.70 -3.52
C GLU A 262 -13.33 12.40 -3.13
N PRO A 263 -13.51 11.45 -4.06
CA PRO A 263 -14.02 10.13 -3.74
C PRO A 263 -13.13 9.37 -2.77
N VAL A 264 -13.76 8.67 -1.83
CA VAL A 264 -13.09 7.74 -0.91
C VAL A 264 -13.85 6.41 -0.90
N LEU A 265 -13.19 5.34 -1.33
CA LEU A 265 -13.68 3.97 -1.15
C LEU A 265 -13.52 3.57 0.31
N ASN A 266 -14.62 3.24 0.97
CA ASN A 266 -14.63 2.76 2.34
C ASN A 266 -14.45 1.24 2.34
N LEU A 267 -13.30 0.75 2.83
CA LEU A 267 -12.96 -0.67 2.76
C LEU A 267 -13.50 -1.43 3.96
N PHE A 268 -13.00 -1.08 5.15
CA PHE A 268 -13.31 -1.77 6.41
C PHE A 268 -13.28 -0.83 7.60
N ALA A 269 -14.15 -1.07 8.58
CA ALA A 269 -14.21 -0.26 9.81
C ALA A 269 -13.39 -0.85 10.99
N ASP A 270 -12.94 -2.10 10.86
CA ASP A 270 -12.02 -2.79 11.78
C ASP A 270 -11.28 -3.90 10.98
N ALA A 271 -9.95 -3.79 10.88
CA ALA A 271 -9.10 -4.68 10.10
C ALA A 271 -9.08 -6.10 10.65
N HIS A 272 -9.17 -6.27 11.98
CA HIS A 272 -9.25 -7.57 12.62
C HIS A 272 -10.54 -8.28 12.24
N TRP A 273 -11.66 -7.53 12.24
CA TRP A 273 -12.97 -8.05 11.83
C TRP A 273 -12.97 -8.39 10.33
N ALA A 274 -12.36 -7.52 9.54
CA ALA A 274 -12.21 -7.71 8.11
C ALA A 274 -11.41 -8.96 7.79
N MET A 275 -10.37 -9.26 8.56
CA MET A 275 -9.44 -10.33 8.25
C MET A 275 -9.88 -11.69 8.79
N GLY A 276 -10.33 -11.76 10.03
CA GLY A 276 -10.46 -13.04 10.72
C GLY A 276 -11.51 -13.06 11.84
N ASP A 277 -11.40 -14.08 12.67
CA ASP A 277 -12.33 -14.38 13.75
C ASP A 277 -12.09 -13.46 14.97
N ILE A 278 -13.09 -12.67 15.34
CA ILE A 278 -13.09 -11.97 16.63
C ILE A 278 -13.90 -12.79 17.63
N ARG A 279 -13.21 -13.63 18.40
CA ARG A 279 -13.85 -14.41 19.46
C ARG A 279 -14.19 -13.53 20.65
N THR A 280 -15.45 -13.57 21.07
CA THR A 280 -15.85 -13.05 22.38
C THR A 280 -15.43 -14.03 23.46
N ASN A 281 -14.79 -13.57 24.53
CA ASN A 281 -14.72 -14.34 25.76
C ASN A 281 -16.09 -14.38 26.47
N GLU A 282 -16.21 -15.11 27.58
CA GLU A 282 -17.44 -15.25 28.39
C GLU A 282 -18.03 -13.90 28.84
N TYR A 283 -17.24 -12.82 28.82
CA TYR A 283 -17.64 -11.47 29.22
C TYR A 283 -17.97 -10.54 28.04
N GLY A 284 -18.05 -11.07 26.81
CA GLY A 284 -18.34 -10.27 25.61
C GLY A 284 -17.17 -9.39 25.16
N VAL A 285 -15.96 -9.62 25.69
CA VAL A 285 -14.76 -8.91 25.24
C VAL A 285 -14.22 -9.61 24.00
N TYR A 286 -14.11 -8.85 22.93
CA TYR A 286 -13.53 -9.25 21.66
C TYR A 286 -12.01 -9.43 21.79
N SER A 287 -11.51 -10.64 21.54
CA SER A 287 -10.07 -10.90 21.38
C SER A 287 -9.66 -10.54 19.96
N ARG A 288 -8.79 -9.54 19.81
CA ARG A 288 -8.15 -9.22 18.53
C ARG A 288 -6.88 -10.03 18.43
N LYS A 289 -6.82 -10.89 17.41
CA LYS A 289 -5.62 -11.64 17.10
C LYS A 289 -4.87 -10.93 15.99
N GLN A 290 -3.56 -10.95 16.05
CA GLN A 290 -2.74 -10.52 14.93
C GLN A 290 -2.76 -11.61 13.85
N TYR A 291 -2.92 -11.23 12.60
CA TYR A 291 -3.07 -12.16 11.49
C TYR A 291 -1.91 -12.06 10.51
N ASN A 292 -1.33 -13.21 10.17
CA ASN A 292 -0.26 -13.35 9.17
C ASN A 292 1.01 -12.54 9.46
N VAL A 293 1.32 -12.30 10.73
CA VAL A 293 2.56 -11.65 11.16
C VAL A 293 3.48 -12.59 11.95
N ALA A 294 3.04 -13.84 12.15
CA ALA A 294 3.82 -14.89 12.80
C ALA A 294 3.41 -16.26 12.23
N TYR A 295 4.36 -17.19 12.19
CA TYR A 295 4.06 -18.58 11.83
C TYR A 295 3.39 -19.32 12.98
N GLY A 296 2.44 -20.18 12.66
CA GLY A 296 1.61 -20.93 13.58
C GLY A 296 0.40 -20.15 14.09
N THR A 297 -0.52 -20.89 14.72
CA THR A 297 -1.67 -20.32 15.43
C THR A 297 -1.43 -20.37 16.93
N THR A 298 -1.57 -19.22 17.58
CA THR A 298 -1.49 -19.07 19.04
C THR A 298 -2.76 -18.44 19.60
N THR A 299 -2.73 -18.07 20.88
CA THR A 299 -3.81 -17.30 21.53
C THR A 299 -3.89 -15.86 21.00
N THR A 300 -2.78 -15.27 20.57
CA THR A 300 -2.68 -13.87 20.14
C THR A 300 -2.42 -13.71 18.64
N THR A 301 -1.94 -14.75 17.96
CA THR A 301 -1.62 -14.73 16.53
C THR A 301 -2.33 -15.85 15.77
N THR A 302 -2.62 -15.68 14.48
CA THR A 302 -3.18 -16.74 13.63
C THR A 302 -2.79 -16.54 12.16
N GLU A 303 -2.46 -17.64 11.48
CA GLU A 303 -2.28 -17.66 10.03
C GLU A 303 -3.61 -17.96 9.34
N LEU A 304 -3.97 -17.16 8.34
CA LEU A 304 -5.19 -17.28 7.54
C LEU A 304 -4.89 -16.93 6.09
N MET A 305 -5.58 -17.57 5.14
CA MET A 305 -5.54 -17.11 3.75
C MET A 305 -5.99 -15.63 3.69
N PRO A 306 -5.25 -14.77 2.97
CA PRO A 306 -5.63 -13.36 2.81
C PRO A 306 -7.04 -13.25 2.25
N ARG A 307 -7.82 -12.30 2.76
CA ARG A 307 -9.13 -12.00 2.20
C ARG A 307 -9.01 -10.95 1.11
N GLU A 308 -9.55 -11.26 -0.05
CA GLU A 308 -9.61 -10.36 -1.19
C GLU A 308 -11.06 -10.00 -1.51
N ILE A 309 -11.31 -8.70 -1.71
CA ILE A 309 -12.58 -8.14 -2.16
C ILE A 309 -12.31 -7.20 -3.32
N THR A 310 -13.08 -7.38 -4.38
CA THR A 310 -13.03 -6.53 -5.57
C THR A 310 -14.07 -5.42 -5.43
N PHE A 311 -13.60 -4.18 -5.35
CA PHE A 311 -14.43 -2.98 -5.43
C PHE A 311 -14.46 -2.53 -6.89
N ALA A 312 -15.63 -2.17 -7.40
CA ALA A 312 -15.80 -1.68 -8.76
C ALA A 312 -16.35 -0.26 -8.74
N ILE A 313 -15.66 0.64 -9.43
CA ILE A 313 -16.13 2.00 -9.69
C ILE A 313 -16.53 2.08 -11.15
N LYS A 314 -17.80 2.43 -11.37
CA LYS A 314 -18.30 2.80 -12.69
C LYS A 314 -18.24 4.31 -12.81
N VAL A 315 -17.63 4.80 -13.89
CA VAL A 315 -17.50 6.23 -14.19
C VAL A 315 -18.39 6.65 -15.36
N LYS A 316 -18.68 7.94 -15.45
CA LYS A 316 -19.45 8.52 -16.55
C LYS A 316 -18.63 8.58 -17.85
N ASP A 317 -17.36 8.96 -17.74
CA ASP A 317 -16.38 9.03 -18.82
C ASP A 317 -15.18 8.09 -18.56
N ASP A 318 -14.94 7.19 -19.51
CA ASP A 318 -13.87 6.19 -19.45
C ASP A 318 -12.47 6.81 -19.49
N LEU A 319 -12.34 8.03 -20.03
CA LEU A 319 -11.04 8.70 -20.18
C LEU A 319 -10.36 8.96 -18.84
N VAL A 320 -11.12 9.21 -17.77
CA VAL A 320 -10.60 9.39 -16.41
C VAL A 320 -9.81 8.16 -15.94
N LEU A 321 -10.22 6.96 -16.34
CA LEU A 321 -9.58 5.71 -15.92
C LEU A 321 -8.23 5.48 -16.60
N ASN A 322 -8.03 5.98 -17.83
CA ASN A 322 -6.76 5.84 -18.55
C ASN A 322 -5.57 6.43 -17.80
N TYR A 323 -5.82 7.40 -16.93
CA TYR A 323 -4.76 8.13 -16.24
C TYR A 323 -4.56 7.70 -14.79
N LEU A 324 -5.44 6.83 -14.27
CA LEU A 324 -5.38 6.31 -12.92
C LEU A 324 -4.37 5.15 -12.83
N THR A 325 -3.47 5.23 -11.86
CA THR A 325 -2.50 4.17 -11.55
C THR A 325 -2.43 3.92 -10.06
N LEU A 326 -1.69 2.88 -9.62
CA LEU A 326 -1.47 2.61 -8.20
C LEU A 326 -0.72 3.75 -7.47
N ASP A 327 0.06 4.56 -8.19
CA ASP A 327 0.69 5.77 -7.63
C ASP A 327 -0.27 6.97 -7.53
N ASP A 328 -1.45 6.90 -8.17
CA ASP A 328 -2.46 7.97 -8.14
C ASP A 328 -3.49 7.79 -7.04
N ILE A 329 -3.49 6.65 -6.35
CA ILE A 329 -4.45 6.33 -5.30
C ILE A 329 -3.79 6.56 -3.94
N ASP A 330 -4.62 6.83 -2.93
CA ASP A 330 -4.18 7.06 -1.57
C ASP A 330 -4.91 6.09 -0.64
N PRO A 331 -4.47 4.82 -0.56
CA PRO A 331 -4.90 3.92 0.49
C PRO A 331 -4.35 4.42 1.82
N PHE A 332 -5.19 4.37 2.86
CA PHE A 332 -4.82 4.83 4.20
C PHE A 332 -5.55 4.05 5.27
N ILE A 333 -4.96 4.02 6.45
CA ILE A 333 -5.59 3.45 7.64
C ILE A 333 -6.03 4.56 8.61
N ILE A 334 -7.00 4.24 9.45
CA ILE A 334 -7.57 5.15 10.44
C ILE A 334 -7.55 4.46 11.79
N ARG A 335 -7.04 5.15 12.81
CA ARG A 335 -7.05 4.68 14.20
C ARG A 335 -7.78 5.65 15.12
N MET A 336 -8.10 5.17 16.32
CA MET A 336 -8.47 6.03 17.43
C MET A 336 -7.24 6.40 18.26
N TYR A 337 -7.02 7.70 18.49
CA TYR A 337 -5.95 8.21 19.34
C TYR A 337 -6.48 9.34 20.22
N ALA A 338 -6.45 9.16 21.54
CA ALA A 338 -6.96 10.13 22.52
C ALA A 338 -8.37 10.67 22.15
N ASN A 339 -9.30 9.75 21.83
CA ASN A 339 -10.68 10.03 21.37
C ASN A 339 -10.82 10.76 20.02
N ASN A 340 -9.72 10.95 19.28
CA ASN A 340 -9.73 11.56 17.95
C ASN A 340 -9.32 10.54 16.89
N ARG A 341 -9.89 10.64 15.70
CA ARG A 341 -9.46 9.81 14.58
C ARG A 341 -8.19 10.39 13.97
N ARG A 342 -7.26 9.51 13.66
CA ARG A 342 -5.99 9.83 12.99
C ARG A 342 -5.89 8.98 11.75
N GLU A 343 -5.37 9.60 10.69
CA GLU A 343 -5.24 8.98 9.38
C GLU A 343 -3.76 8.76 9.11
N ILE A 344 -3.42 7.65 8.47
CA ILE A 344 -2.02 7.30 8.19
C ILE A 344 -1.95 6.98 6.70
N HIS A 345 -1.32 7.90 5.98
CA HIS A 345 -1.23 7.90 4.53
C HIS A 345 0.20 7.63 4.07
N THR A 346 0.34 7.10 2.86
CA THR A 346 1.62 6.93 2.18
C THR A 346 2.17 8.26 1.64
N PHE A 347 3.43 8.29 1.22
CA PHE A 347 3.96 9.43 0.46
C PHE A 347 3.30 9.46 -0.94
N PRO A 348 2.91 10.64 -1.49
CA PRO A 348 3.08 11.99 -0.94
C PRO A 348 1.95 12.49 -0.03
N TYR A 349 0.95 11.67 0.25
CA TYR A 349 -0.29 12.06 0.91
C TYR A 349 -0.24 12.13 2.44
N ARG A 350 0.89 11.78 3.08
CA ARG A 350 1.09 11.78 4.54
C ARG A 350 0.58 13.01 5.31
N THR A 351 0.53 14.18 4.68
CA THR A 351 0.09 15.45 5.31
C THR A 351 -1.39 15.80 5.06
N VAL A 352 -2.15 14.91 4.42
CA VAL A 352 -3.54 15.18 4.02
C VAL A 352 -4.51 14.93 5.19
N ASP A 353 -5.52 15.80 5.27
CA ASP A 353 -6.76 15.58 5.99
C ASP A 353 -7.81 15.03 5.01
N ALA A 354 -7.95 13.71 4.93
CA ALA A 354 -8.89 13.07 4.01
C ALA A 354 -10.32 13.11 4.57
N LEU A 355 -10.61 12.34 5.62
CA LEU A 355 -11.92 12.28 6.28
C LEU A 355 -11.91 13.00 7.64
N TYR A 356 -10.75 13.03 8.31
CA TYR A 356 -10.58 13.59 9.65
C TYR A 356 -9.51 14.67 9.69
N GLU A 357 -9.54 15.51 10.72
CA GLU A 357 -8.44 16.44 10.98
C GLU A 357 -7.24 15.66 11.50
N ASN A 358 -6.18 15.61 10.70
CA ASN A 358 -4.96 14.94 10.99
C ASN A 358 -3.88 15.99 11.26
N LYS A 359 -3.53 16.19 12.52
CA LYS A 359 -2.46 17.11 12.92
C LYS A 359 -1.10 16.47 12.60
N TYR A 360 -0.84 16.30 11.31
CA TYR A 360 0.38 15.67 10.83
C TYR A 360 1.57 16.59 11.07
N VAL A 361 2.66 16.00 11.55
CA VAL A 361 3.96 16.63 11.53
C VAL A 361 4.79 16.02 10.44
N ASP A 362 5.17 16.86 9.48
CA ASP A 362 6.11 16.47 8.44
C ASP A 362 7.54 16.38 9.01
N ILE A 363 7.81 15.30 9.74
CA ILE A 363 9.17 14.97 10.17
C ILE A 363 9.94 14.24 9.08
N GLN A 364 11.20 14.61 8.97
CA GLN A 364 12.16 13.97 8.10
C GLN A 364 12.76 12.74 8.80
N ASN A 365 11.96 11.68 8.89
CA ASN A 365 12.35 10.39 9.45
C ASN A 365 11.71 9.24 8.64
N LEU A 366 11.80 8.01 9.14
CA LEU A 366 11.05 6.87 8.65
C LEU A 366 9.54 7.18 8.60
N PRO A 367 8.85 6.81 7.51
CA PRO A 367 7.42 7.03 7.37
C PRO A 367 6.64 6.01 8.22
N TRP A 368 5.35 6.25 8.42
CA TRP A 368 4.43 5.24 8.98
C TRP A 368 3.76 4.40 7.88
N ALA A 369 4.11 4.61 6.63
CA ALA A 369 3.55 3.83 5.54
C ALA A 369 4.53 3.75 4.36
N LEU A 370 4.61 2.56 3.76
CA LEU A 370 5.43 2.27 2.59
C LEU A 370 4.58 1.73 1.45
N VAL A 371 4.97 2.04 0.22
CA VAL A 371 4.41 1.45 -0.99
C VAL A 371 5.49 0.62 -1.67
N ILE A 372 5.27 -0.69 -1.74
CA ILE A 372 6.18 -1.64 -2.36
C ILE A 372 5.58 -2.09 -3.69
N PRO A 373 6.27 -1.91 -4.83
CA PRO A 373 5.71 -2.16 -6.15
C PRO A 373 5.76 -3.65 -6.51
N THR A 374 5.30 -4.52 -5.61
CA THR A 374 5.06 -5.93 -5.86
C THR A 374 4.12 -6.51 -4.79
N GLY A 375 3.24 -7.42 -5.20
CA GLY A 375 2.38 -8.18 -4.30
C GLY A 375 3.04 -9.43 -3.72
N ASP A 376 4.25 -9.77 -4.17
CA ASP A 376 5.05 -10.87 -3.63
C ASP A 376 5.98 -10.40 -2.50
N PHE A 377 5.81 -9.15 -2.04
CA PHE A 377 6.50 -8.62 -0.90
C PHE A 377 6.23 -9.48 0.33
N CYS A 378 7.30 -9.85 1.03
CA CYS A 378 7.24 -10.66 2.25
C CYS A 378 7.45 -9.72 3.44
N HIS A 379 6.36 -9.20 4.00
CA HIS A 379 6.46 -8.25 5.12
C HIS A 379 7.18 -8.88 6.33
N PRO A 380 7.87 -8.08 7.16
CA PRO A 380 8.51 -8.57 8.37
C PRO A 380 7.52 -9.26 9.33
N LEU A 381 8.02 -10.25 10.06
CA LEU A 381 7.29 -10.87 11.18
C LEU A 381 7.12 -9.85 12.31
N HIS A 382 6.12 -10.08 13.17
CA HIS A 382 5.82 -9.22 14.30
C HIS A 382 7.06 -8.96 15.18
N GLY A 383 7.36 -7.68 15.40
CA GLY A 383 8.51 -7.22 16.18
C GLY A 383 9.87 -7.40 15.47
N GLN A 384 9.88 -7.74 14.18
CA GLN A 384 11.08 -7.69 13.35
C GLN A 384 11.08 -6.41 12.53
N ASN A 385 11.97 -5.48 12.87
CA ASN A 385 12.10 -4.24 12.11
C ASN A 385 12.37 -4.50 10.61
N ILE A 386 11.86 -3.63 9.74
CA ILE A 386 12.01 -3.72 8.26
C ILE A 386 13.46 -3.83 7.81
N GLY A 387 14.38 -3.12 8.47
CA GLY A 387 15.79 -3.06 8.11
C GLY A 387 16.36 -1.66 8.37
N PHE A 388 17.46 -1.53 9.09
CA PHE A 388 18.08 -0.23 9.41
C PHE A 388 19.56 -0.19 9.16
N ARG A 389 20.07 1.03 8.99
CA ARG A 389 21.48 1.36 8.92
C ARG A 389 21.84 2.28 10.07
N MET A 390 22.84 1.87 10.86
CA MET A 390 23.40 2.66 11.96
C MET A 390 24.93 2.70 11.88
N LYS A 391 25.52 3.84 12.23
CA LYS A 391 26.95 4.02 12.45
C LYS A 391 27.30 3.50 13.84
N THR A 392 28.47 2.89 13.97
CA THR A 392 28.95 2.46 15.29
C THR A 392 29.67 3.58 16.03
N ASP A 393 29.40 3.73 17.32
CA ASP A 393 30.10 4.69 18.20
C ASP A 393 31.62 4.44 18.33
N TYR A 394 32.08 3.25 17.93
CA TYR A 394 33.48 2.84 18.06
C TYR A 394 34.34 3.27 16.85
N ASN A 395 33.72 3.45 15.69
CA ASN A 395 34.38 3.85 14.46
C ASN A 395 33.36 4.51 13.52
N ASP A 396 33.55 5.81 13.24
CA ASP A 396 32.69 6.62 12.36
C ASP A 396 32.54 6.04 10.93
N TYR A 397 33.38 5.06 10.56
CA TYR A 397 33.35 4.36 9.27
C TYR A 397 32.71 2.97 9.29
N ALA A 398 32.42 2.39 10.47
CA ALA A 398 31.77 1.09 10.54
C ALA A 398 30.25 1.26 10.62
N GLU A 399 29.55 0.61 9.68
CA GLU A 399 28.11 0.65 9.52
C GLU A 399 27.54 -0.74 9.80
N ILE A 400 26.42 -0.79 10.52
CA ILE A 400 25.69 -2.02 10.78
C ILE A 400 24.38 -1.96 10.02
N LEU A 401 24.14 -2.99 9.22
CA LEU A 401 22.84 -3.29 8.63
C LEU A 401 22.19 -4.42 9.44
N PHE A 402 20.94 -4.24 9.84
CA PHE A 402 20.18 -5.25 10.59
C PHE A 402 18.68 -5.13 10.33
N GLY A 403 17.92 -6.17 10.67
CA GLY A 403 16.47 -6.26 10.41
C GLY A 403 16.14 -7.18 9.25
N ALA A 404 14.86 -7.24 8.89
CA ALA A 404 14.34 -8.20 7.92
C ALA A 404 14.95 -8.04 6.52
N TYR A 405 15.26 -6.82 6.10
CA TYR A 405 15.86 -6.49 4.80
C TYR A 405 17.19 -5.74 4.99
N SER A 406 18.23 -6.50 5.37
CA SER A 406 19.57 -5.98 5.69
C SER A 406 20.69 -6.52 4.79
N TYR A 407 20.35 -7.08 3.62
CA TYR A 407 21.34 -7.60 2.67
C TYR A 407 22.17 -6.45 2.08
N GLU A 408 23.50 -6.51 2.19
CA GLU A 408 24.40 -5.45 1.73
C GLU A 408 24.24 -5.17 0.23
N GLY A 409 24.12 -3.89 -0.14
CA GLY A 409 23.85 -3.43 -1.51
C GLY A 409 22.36 -3.44 -1.89
N HIS A 410 21.52 -4.09 -1.09
CA HIS A 410 20.09 -4.30 -1.31
C HIS A 410 19.28 -4.13 -0.02
N SER A 411 19.75 -3.31 0.93
CA SER A 411 19.05 -3.15 2.21
C SER A 411 18.11 -1.94 2.24
N PHE A 412 17.05 -2.03 3.04
CA PHE A 412 16.19 -0.88 3.31
C PHE A 412 16.99 0.27 3.94
N GLY A 413 17.94 -0.05 4.82
CA GLY A 413 18.80 0.93 5.49
C GLY A 413 19.67 1.73 4.53
N GLU A 414 20.19 1.12 3.46
CA GLU A 414 20.94 1.83 2.42
C GLU A 414 20.04 2.70 1.53
N TRP A 415 18.83 2.22 1.22
CA TRP A 415 17.85 2.99 0.46
C TRP A 415 17.37 4.22 1.24
N SER A 416 17.04 4.06 2.53
CA SER A 416 16.54 5.16 3.37
C SER A 416 17.52 6.33 3.50
N VAL A 417 18.83 6.06 3.46
CA VAL A 417 19.87 7.11 3.50
C VAL A 417 20.22 7.66 2.12
N ASN A 418 19.86 6.96 1.04
CA ASN A 418 20.09 7.38 -0.33
C ASN A 418 19.03 6.79 -1.27
N ARG A 419 18.06 7.63 -1.66
CA ARG A 419 16.90 7.23 -2.48
C ARG A 419 17.22 6.64 -3.86
N THR A 420 18.48 6.66 -4.30
CA THR A 420 18.92 6.11 -5.60
C THR A 420 19.74 4.81 -5.47
N LYS A 421 19.90 4.26 -4.27
CA LYS A 421 20.61 2.99 -4.02
C LYS A 421 19.65 1.95 -3.47
N ALA A 422 19.97 0.67 -3.66
CA ALA A 422 19.20 -0.46 -3.13
C ALA A 422 17.69 -0.37 -3.43
N THR A 423 17.30 0.14 -4.62
CA THR A 423 15.89 0.36 -5.01
C THR A 423 15.12 -0.95 -5.26
N ASP A 424 15.75 -2.09 -5.00
CA ASP A 424 15.23 -3.44 -5.12
C ASP A 424 15.25 -4.19 -3.77
N TRP A 425 15.50 -3.48 -2.66
CA TRP A 425 15.66 -4.07 -1.33
C TRP A 425 14.52 -5.00 -0.91
N TYR A 426 13.31 -4.76 -1.39
CA TYR A 426 12.09 -5.47 -1.03
C TYR A 426 11.95 -6.86 -1.68
N LEU A 427 12.83 -7.22 -2.62
CA LEU A 427 12.78 -8.52 -3.28
C LEU A 427 12.99 -9.64 -2.26
N LYS A 428 12.19 -10.70 -2.39
CA LYS A 428 12.19 -11.86 -1.49
C LYS A 428 13.57 -12.48 -1.27
N GLU A 429 14.44 -12.46 -2.28
CA GLU A 429 15.80 -12.99 -2.20
C GLU A 429 16.74 -12.21 -1.26
N TYR A 430 16.42 -10.96 -0.94
CA TYR A 430 17.19 -10.11 -0.02
C TYR A 430 16.60 -10.06 1.40
N GLY A 431 15.44 -10.68 1.61
CA GLY A 431 14.84 -10.80 2.93
C GLY A 431 15.48 -11.92 3.76
N THR A 432 15.77 -11.64 5.03
CA THR A 432 16.34 -12.62 5.96
C THR A 432 15.31 -13.69 6.28
N ARG A 433 15.59 -14.92 5.85
CA ARG A 433 14.74 -16.07 6.11
C ARG A 433 14.56 -16.27 7.63
N GLY A 434 13.31 -16.26 8.08
CA GLY A 434 12.95 -16.33 9.50
C GLY A 434 12.64 -14.98 10.15
N GLN A 435 12.83 -13.86 9.42
CA GLN A 435 12.39 -12.52 9.85
C GLN A 435 11.27 -11.95 8.99
N ILE A 436 10.96 -12.60 7.85
CA ILE A 436 9.88 -12.24 6.93
C ILE A 436 8.79 -13.30 6.94
N PHE A 437 7.55 -12.86 6.72
CA PHE A 437 6.40 -13.73 6.49
C PHE A 437 6.36 -14.15 5.02
N MET A 438 6.44 -15.45 4.77
CA MET A 438 6.35 -16.04 3.44
C MET A 438 5.11 -16.90 3.35
N TRP A 439 4.31 -16.65 2.31
CA TRP A 439 3.13 -17.43 1.94
C TRP A 439 3.46 -18.84 1.45
#